data_AF-A0A9E0ZQ49-F1
#
_entry.id   AF-A0A9E0ZQ49-F1
#
_cell.length_a   1.000
_cell.length_b   1.000
_cell.length_c   1.000
_cell.angle_alpha   90.00
_cell.angle_beta   90.00
_cell.angle_gamma   90.00
#
_symmetry.space_group_name_H-M   'P 1'
#
loop_
_entity.id
_entity.type
_entity.pdbx_description
1 polymer ?
#
loop_
_entity_poly.entity_id
_entity_poly.type
_entity_poly.pdbx_seq_one_letter_code
_entity_poly.pdbx_strand_id
1 'polypeptide(L)' 'MRCYTCGATAEKGTTTSVTDLGTCLVIVRNVPCYKYTECNEIFYTGDVVERLEKIIDTAQKVMQEISVIDYAKAA' A
#
# COMPACT_ATOMS: atom_id res chain seq x y z
N MET A 1 -3.06 -17.27 -5.89
CA MET A 1 -1.97 -17.72 -4.99
C MET A 1 -2.59 -18.28 -3.71
N ARG A 2 -1.97 -19.30 -3.10
CA ARG A 2 -2.38 -19.81 -1.77
C ARG A 2 -1.42 -19.27 -0.72
N CYS A 3 -1.94 -18.93 0.45
CA CYS A 3 -1.13 -18.47 1.58
C CYS A 3 -0.24 -19.62 2.05
N TYR A 4 1.03 -19.34 2.33
CA TYR A 4 1.97 -20.30 2.89
C TYR A 4 1.60 -20.69 4.34
N THR A 5 0.97 -19.76 5.07
CA THR A 5 0.63 -19.91 6.49
C THR A 5 -0.71 -20.62 6.71
N CYS A 6 -1.78 -20.21 6.01
CA CYS A 6 -3.13 -20.75 6.22
C CYS A 6 -3.68 -21.58 5.05
N GLY A 7 -3.00 -21.63 3.90
CA GLY A 7 -3.47 -22.36 2.72
C GLY A 7 -4.67 -21.74 1.98
N ALA A 8 -5.27 -20.69 2.52
CA ALA A 8 -6.39 -19.98 1.91
C ALA A 8 -6.01 -19.31 0.58
N THR A 9 -7.03 -19.04 -0.23
CA THR A 9 -6.85 -18.39 -1.53
C THR A 9 -6.78 -16.88 -1.37
N ALA A 10 -5.92 -16.23 -2.14
CA ALA A 10 -5.88 -14.78 -2.20
C ALA A 10 -7.04 -14.21 -3.02
N GLU A 11 -7.64 -13.14 -2.51
CA GLU A 11 -8.66 -12.34 -3.16
C GLU A 11 -8.14 -10.92 -3.41
N LYS A 12 -8.61 -10.30 -4.50
CA LYS A 12 -8.26 -8.92 -4.81
C LYS A 12 -9.01 -7.98 -3.87
N GLY A 13 -8.32 -6.98 -3.34
CA GLY A 13 -8.90 -5.93 -2.53
C GLY A 13 -8.04 -4.68 -2.51
N THR A 14 -8.37 -3.76 -1.62
CA THR A 14 -7.58 -2.56 -1.37
C THR A 14 -7.25 -2.41 0.12
N THR A 15 -6.17 -1.72 0.41
CA THR A 15 -5.76 -1.40 1.78
C THR A 15 -5.17 0.00 1.87
N THR A 16 -4.90 0.45 3.08
CA THR A 16 -4.21 1.71 3.35
C THR A 16 -2.78 1.39 3.76
N SER A 17 -1.81 1.92 3.01
CA SER A 17 -0.40 1.90 3.40
C SER A 17 -0.10 3.14 4.25
N VAL A 18 0.55 2.94 5.39
CA VAL A 18 1.04 4.02 6.25
C VAL A 18 2.54 3.89 6.32
N THR A 19 3.25 4.93 5.89
CA THR A 19 4.71 4.97 5.87
C THR A 19 5.17 6.17 6.67
N ASP A 20 5.92 5.91 7.74
CA ASP A 20 6.58 6.94 8.53
C ASP A 20 8.00 7.16 7.98
N LEU A 21 8.27 8.38 7.49
CA LEU A 21 9.57 8.79 6.98
C LEU A 21 10.39 9.56 8.04
N GLY A 22 9.94 9.58 9.30
CA GLY A 22 10.53 10.32 10.42
C GLY A 22 10.20 11.80 10.41
N THR A 23 10.33 12.48 9.26
CA THR A 23 9.98 13.90 9.09
C THR A 23 8.58 14.11 8.53
N CYS A 24 7.95 13.06 8.01
CA CYS A 24 6.63 13.11 7.42
C CYS A 24 5.94 11.75 7.51
N LEU A 25 4.66 11.77 7.86
CA LEU A 25 3.80 10.60 7.82
C LEU A 25 3.01 10.58 6.50
N VAL A 26 3.23 9.57 5.67
CA VAL A 26 2.55 9.39 4.39
C VAL A 26 1.51 8.28 4.50
N ILE A 27 0.24 8.62 4.27
CA ILE A 27 -0.89 7.70 4.31
C ILE A 27 -1.43 7.55 2.89
N VAL A 28 -1.20 6.40 2.27
CA VAL A 28 -1.70 6.09 0.92
C VAL A 28 -2.91 5.18 1.04
N ARG A 29 -4.10 5.68 0.70
CA ARG A 29 -5.36 4.92 0.73
C ARG A 29 -5.61 4.20 -0.59
N ASN A 30 -6.43 3.15 -0.54
CA ASN A 30 -6.91 2.42 -1.71
C ASN A 30 -5.81 1.72 -2.53
N VAL A 31 -4.72 1.30 -1.88
CA VAL A 31 -3.63 0.56 -2.52
C VAL A 31 -4.13 -0.84 -2.91
N PRO A 32 -4.12 -1.23 -4.20
CA PRO A 32 -4.52 -2.56 -4.66
C PRO A 32 -3.65 -3.64 -4.01
N CYS A 33 -4.26 -4.70 -3.53
CA CYS A 33 -3.55 -5.79 -2.89
C CYS A 33 -4.30 -7.11 -3.02
N TYR A 34 -3.61 -8.17 -2.65
CA TYR A 34 -4.17 -9.49 -2.45
C TYR A 34 -4.31 -9.73 -0.95
N LYS A 35 -5.53 -10.03 -0.49
CA LYS A 35 -5.83 -10.39 0.89
C LYS A 35 -6.18 -11.86 0.95
N TYR A 36 -5.78 -12.55 2.00
CA TYR A 36 -6.23 -13.91 2.23
C TYR A 36 -7.48 -13.92 3.12
N THR A 37 -8.41 -14.82 2.84
CA THR A 37 -9.72 -14.85 3.52
C THR A 37 -9.63 -15.28 4.99
N GLU A 38 -8.62 -16.07 5.33
CA GLU A 38 -8.48 -16.71 6.65
C GLU A 38 -7.33 -16.16 7.48
N CYS A 39 -6.45 -15.35 6.89
CA CYS A 39 -5.37 -14.68 7.61
C CYS A 39 -5.29 -13.21 7.18
N ASN A 40 -4.83 -12.36 8.07
CA ASN A 40 -4.73 -10.92 7.82
C ASN A 40 -3.47 -10.54 7.01
N GLU A 41 -2.93 -11.49 6.23
CA GLU A 41 -1.77 -11.23 5.38
C GLU A 41 -2.20 -10.48 4.11
N ILE A 42 -1.37 -9.49 3.74
CA ILE A 42 -1.55 -8.66 2.56
C ILE A 42 -0.34 -8.84 1.66
N PHE A 43 -0.59 -9.07 0.38
CA PHE A 43 0.43 -9.14 -0.65
C PHE A 43 0.23 -8.03 -1.69
N TYR A 44 1.33 -7.35 -2.02
CA TYR A 44 1.40 -6.44 -3.15
C TYR A 44 2.15 -7.11 -4.30
N THR A 45 1.74 -6.80 -5.52
CA THR A 45 2.51 -7.17 -6.72
C THR A 45 3.64 -6.16 -6.95
N GLY A 46 4.68 -6.56 -7.70
CA GLY A 46 5.83 -5.70 -7.94
C GLY A 46 5.48 -4.36 -8.58
N ASP A 47 4.52 -4.34 -9.51
CA ASP A 47 4.01 -3.13 -10.16
C ASP A 47 3.31 -2.18 -9.18
N VAL A 48 2.58 -2.73 -8.20
CA VAL A 48 1.94 -1.94 -7.15
C VAL A 48 2.99 -1.33 -6.22
N VAL A 49 4.01 -2.10 -5.84
CA VAL A 49 5.10 -1.62 -4.99
C VAL A 49 5.87 -0.50 -5.69
N GLU A 50 6.24 -0.68 -6.96
CA GLU A 50 6.97 0.33 -7.73
C GLU A 50 6.18 1.65 -7.82
N ARG A 51 4.86 1.59 -8.06
CA ARG A 51 4.03 2.79 -8.08
C ARG A 51 3.88 3.41 -6.70
N LEU A 52 3.71 2.59 -5.66
CA LEU A 52 3.60 3.06 -4.28
C LEU A 52 4.86 3.83 -3.85
N GLU A 53 6.04 3.33 -4.20
CA GLU A 53 7.32 4.00 -3.93
C GLU A 53 7.41 5.36 -4.64
N LYS A 54 7.00 5.46 -5.92
CA LYS A 54 6.96 6.73 -6.65
C LYS A 54 6.03 7.76 -5.99
N ILE A 55 4.88 7.33 -5.49
CA ILE A 55 3.93 8.19 -4.78
C ILE A 55 4.56 8.73 -3.48
N ILE A 56 5.22 7.84 -2.71
CA ILE A 56 5.87 8.21 -1.45
C ILE A 56 7.04 9.17 -1.69
N ASP A 57 7.88 8.92 -2.69
CA ASP A 57 9.00 9.80 -3.08
C ASP A 57 8.52 11.19 -3.53
N THR A 58 7.41 11.24 -4.27
CA THR A 58 6.79 12.52 -4.67
C THR A 58 6.24 13.26 -3.45
N ALA A 59 5.59 12.55 -2.53
CA ALA A 59 5.06 13.14 -1.30
C ALA A 59 6.17 13.73 -0.42
N GLN A 60 7.32 13.05 -0.34
CA GLN A 60 8.50 13.49 0.40
C GLN A 60 9.09 14.79 -0.16
N LYS A 61 9.00 15.03 -1.47
CA LYS A 61 9.56 16.23 -2.11
C LYS A 61 8.75 17.51 -1.92
N VAL A 62 7.47 17.40 -1.53
CA VAL A 62 6.51 18.52 -1.48
C VAL A 62 6.16 18.92 -0.04
N MET A 63 6.79 18.30 0.97
CA MET A 63 6.26 18.07 2.33
C MET A 63 5.65 19.25 3.12
N GLN A 64 4.51 18.91 3.76
CA GLN A 64 4.09 19.26 5.13
C GLN A 64 4.21 17.99 6.03
N GLU A 65 4.08 18.13 7.37
CA GLU A 65 4.30 17.07 8.38
C GLU A 65 3.45 15.78 8.19
N ILE A 66 2.27 15.87 7.57
CA ILE A 66 1.39 14.70 7.30
C ILE A 66 0.81 14.82 5.88
N SER A 67 0.86 13.73 5.10
CA SER A 67 0.31 13.67 3.74
C SER A 67 -0.62 12.48 3.56
N VAL A 68 -1.85 12.73 3.08
CA VAL A 68 -2.85 11.70 2.80
C VAL A 68 -3.15 11.66 1.30
N ILE A 69 -2.82 10.54 0.66
CA ILE A 69 -2.87 10.36 -0.79
C ILE A 69 -3.82 9.22 -1.13
N ASP A 70 -4.60 9.36 -2.21
CA ASP A 70 -5.40 8.27 -2.76
C ASP A 70 -4.63 7.62 -3.92
N TYR A 71 -4.37 6.31 -3.80
CA TYR A 71 -3.58 5.56 -4.78
C TYR A 71 -4.17 5.59 -6.19
N ALA A 72 -5.51 5.55 -6.32
CA ALA A 72 -6.16 5.55 -7.62
C ALA A 72 -6.11 6.93 -8.29
N LYS A 73 -6.01 8.00 -7.50
CA LYS A 73 -5.97 9.39 -7.99
C LYS A 73 -4.57 9.97 -8.10
N ALA A 74 -3.57 9.32 -7.50
CA ALA A 74 -2.17 9.69 -7.65
C ALA A 74 -1.71 9.36 -9.07
N ALA A 75 -1.67 10.38 -9.93
CA ALA A 75 -1.26 10.31 -11.32
C ALA A 75 0.27 10.12 -11.44
#